data_AF-A0A172UGM1-F1
#
_entry.id   AF-A0A172UGM1-F1
#
_cell.length_a   1.000
_cell.length_b   1.000
_cell.length_c   1.000
_cell.angle_alpha   90.00
_cell.angle_beta   90.00
_cell.angle_gamma   90.00
#
_symmetry.space_group_name_H-M   'P 1'
#
loop_
_entity.id
_entity.type
_entity.pdbx_description
1 polymer ?
#
loop_
_entity_poly.entity_id
_entity_poly.type
_entity_poly.pdbx_seq_one_letter_code
_entity_poly.pdbx_strand_id
1 'polypeptide(L)'
;MDGLDRILDDAGMEYIEPRDEWVQLLANAPRAGVHVVYTTRTITERMPKLVAQTNIRVFHNMEDPQVTDPALRAGIKAIPITMPGGSINADRVDSNNRPQILRSRVLVPISERIQPDGEANGMPSFKICDYSARIEEVGVQARTAAASQAPAIHQVPNIFAYSTLIEAYKHIDYSKVRRGARVLPMGVDRATSQPLALELAQASHMFVAGTGHAGVTTTLRTAINSVTAMYTPDEATVVIIDEK
;
A
#
# COMPACT_ATOMS: atom_id res chain seq x y z
N MET A 1 -0.25 -7.66 -0.78
CA MET A 1 -0.96 -7.01 -1.90
C MET A 1 -1.61 -8.06 -2.77
N ASP A 2 -2.94 -8.11 -2.83
CA ASP A 2 -3.62 -9.03 -3.74
C ASP A 2 -3.93 -8.33 -5.08
N GLY A 3 -3.56 -8.95 -6.20
CA GLY A 3 -3.75 -8.40 -7.54
C GLY A 3 -2.88 -7.18 -7.84
N LEU A 4 -1.57 -7.25 -7.58
CA LEU A 4 -0.66 -6.12 -7.80
C LEU A 4 -0.68 -5.64 -9.27
N ASP A 5 -0.91 -6.54 -10.24
CA ASP A 5 -1.15 -6.20 -11.63
C ASP A 5 -2.25 -5.14 -11.80
N ARG A 6 -3.40 -5.36 -11.15
CA ARG A 6 -4.55 -4.44 -11.22
C ARG A 6 -4.31 -3.14 -10.49
N ILE A 7 -3.71 -3.21 -9.30
CA ILE A 7 -3.39 -2.02 -8.50
C ILE A 7 -2.50 -1.06 -9.31
N LEU A 8 -1.52 -1.62 -10.04
CA LEU A 8 -0.64 -0.84 -10.90
C LEU A 8 -1.35 -0.31 -12.16
N ASP A 9 -2.35 -1.02 -12.67
CA ASP A 9 -3.15 -0.56 -13.82
C ASP A 9 -4.13 0.56 -13.43
N ASP A 10 -4.81 0.44 -12.29
CA ASP A 10 -5.76 1.42 -11.77
C ASP A 10 -5.09 2.76 -11.40
N ALA A 11 -3.79 2.74 -11.06
CA ALA A 11 -3.03 3.94 -10.72
C ALA A 11 -2.76 4.90 -11.91
N GLY A 12 -2.99 4.49 -13.17
CA GLY A 12 -2.90 5.37 -14.34
C GLY A 12 -1.49 5.77 -14.80
N MET A 13 -1.39 6.85 -15.60
CA MET A 13 -0.16 7.31 -16.29
C MET A 13 0.86 8.05 -15.40
N GLU A 14 0.61 8.22 -14.10
CA GLU A 14 1.60 8.71 -13.10
C GLU A 14 2.66 7.64 -12.75
N TYR A 15 3.02 6.82 -13.73
CA TYR A 15 3.50 5.45 -13.60
C TYR A 15 5.00 5.30 -13.22
N ILE A 16 5.81 6.34 -13.33
CA ILE A 16 7.26 6.19 -13.15
C ILE A 16 7.64 6.08 -11.67
N GLU A 17 7.04 6.91 -10.80
CA GLU A 17 7.38 6.95 -9.38
C GLU A 17 6.96 5.69 -8.61
N PRO A 18 5.71 5.18 -8.73
CA PRO A 18 5.27 4.03 -7.93
C PRO A 18 6.04 2.75 -8.26
N ARG A 19 6.38 2.53 -9.54
CA ARG A 19 7.10 1.31 -9.96
C ARG A 19 8.52 1.28 -9.39
N ASP A 20 9.23 2.40 -9.49
CA ASP A 20 10.59 2.49 -8.97
C ASP A 20 10.60 2.43 -7.45
N GLU A 21 9.59 3.00 -6.78
CA GLU A 21 9.37 2.80 -5.34
C GLU A 21 9.16 1.32 -4.98
N TRP A 22 8.33 0.57 -5.72
CA TRP A 22 8.15 -0.86 -5.49
C TRP A 22 9.44 -1.66 -5.67
N VAL A 23 10.23 -1.33 -6.70
CA VAL A 23 11.55 -1.95 -6.93
C VAL A 23 12.52 -1.60 -5.80
N GLN A 24 12.54 -0.35 -5.34
CA GLN A 24 13.36 0.07 -4.20
C GLN A 24 12.91 -0.60 -2.90
N LEU A 25 11.59 -0.75 -2.70
CA LEU A 25 11.01 -1.43 -1.56
C LEU A 25 11.45 -2.90 -1.57
N LEU A 26 11.26 -3.65 -2.66
CA LEU A 26 11.70 -5.05 -2.73
C LEU A 26 13.21 -5.20 -2.52
N ALA A 27 14.02 -4.26 -3.03
CA ALA A 27 15.47 -4.31 -2.89
C ALA A 27 15.96 -4.00 -1.47
N ASN A 28 15.33 -3.05 -0.75
CA ASN A 28 15.84 -2.50 0.50
C ASN A 28 15.05 -2.91 1.75
N ALA A 29 13.73 -3.14 1.62
CA ALA A 29 12.84 -3.47 2.74
C ALA A 29 13.31 -4.65 3.60
N PRO A 30 13.86 -5.75 3.03
CA PRO A 30 14.31 -6.88 3.85
C PRO A 30 15.40 -6.50 4.85
N ARG A 31 16.25 -5.50 4.53
CA ARG A 31 17.30 -5.02 5.45
C ARG A 31 16.74 -4.30 6.68
N ALA A 32 15.53 -3.77 6.56
CA ALA A 32 14.80 -3.13 7.64
C ALA A 32 13.81 -4.10 8.33
N GLY A 33 13.82 -5.39 7.98
CA GLY A 33 12.86 -6.38 8.49
C GLY A 33 11.46 -6.24 7.90
N VAL A 34 11.32 -5.51 6.78
CA VAL A 34 10.04 -5.33 6.09
C VAL A 34 9.96 -6.31 4.92
N HIS A 35 8.88 -7.09 4.87
CA HIS A 35 8.66 -8.10 3.85
C HIS A 35 7.42 -7.79 3.03
N VAL A 36 7.50 -8.01 1.72
CA VAL A 36 6.39 -7.78 0.79
C VAL A 36 5.90 -9.12 0.27
N VAL A 37 4.61 -9.38 0.47
CA VAL A 37 3.91 -10.51 -0.15
C VAL A 37 2.89 -9.95 -1.12
N TYR A 38 2.94 -10.41 -2.37
CA TYR A 38 2.00 -9.98 -3.39
C TYR A 38 1.56 -11.12 -4.31
N THR A 39 0.38 -10.97 -4.91
CA THR A 39 -0.12 -11.86 -5.96
C THR A 39 -0.22 -11.11 -7.28
N THR A 40 -0.18 -11.85 -8.38
CA THR A 40 -0.41 -11.33 -9.72
C THR A 40 -1.02 -12.42 -10.58
N ARG A 41 -1.84 -12.03 -11.57
CA ARG A 41 -2.38 -12.95 -12.58
C ARG A 41 -1.48 -13.08 -13.80
N THR A 42 -0.62 -12.10 -14.04
CA THR A 42 0.29 -12.06 -15.19
C THR A 42 1.73 -11.79 -14.74
N ILE A 43 2.69 -12.25 -15.53
CA ILE A 43 4.12 -12.04 -15.28
C ILE A 43 4.70 -11.05 -16.35
N THR A 44 3.83 -10.41 -17.14
CA THR A 44 4.18 -9.66 -18.35
C THR A 44 4.58 -8.20 -18.13
N GLU A 45 5.08 -7.59 -19.23
CA GLU A 45 5.43 -6.20 -19.59
C GLU A 45 5.76 -5.18 -18.47
N ARG A 46 4.92 -5.06 -17.44
CA ARG A 46 5.11 -4.11 -16.33
C ARG A 46 5.90 -4.68 -15.15
N MET A 47 5.83 -6.00 -14.92
CA MET A 47 6.31 -6.66 -13.70
C MET A 47 7.64 -7.46 -13.75
N PRO A 48 8.44 -7.50 -14.83
CA PRO A 48 9.57 -8.45 -14.89
C PRO A 48 10.65 -8.16 -13.84
N LYS A 49 10.91 -6.88 -13.55
CA LYS A 49 11.89 -6.47 -12.53
C LYS A 49 11.44 -6.85 -11.11
N LEU A 50 10.16 -6.66 -10.79
CA LEU A 50 9.59 -7.00 -9.48
C LEU A 50 9.64 -8.51 -9.24
N VAL A 51 9.17 -9.30 -10.22
CA VAL A 51 9.19 -10.77 -10.13
C VAL A 51 10.62 -11.32 -10.07
N ALA A 52 11.57 -10.71 -10.80
CA ALA A 52 12.98 -11.09 -10.73
C ALA A 52 13.64 -10.78 -9.38
N GLN A 53 13.20 -9.71 -8.69
CA GLN A 53 13.69 -9.35 -7.35
C GLN A 53 13.04 -10.16 -6.22
N THR A 54 11.95 -10.86 -6.49
CA THR A 54 11.26 -11.68 -5.50
C THR A 54 11.98 -13.02 -5.31
N ASN A 55 12.52 -13.23 -4.10
CA ASN A 55 13.31 -14.42 -3.77
C ASN A 55 12.49 -15.70 -3.61
N ILE A 56 11.23 -15.59 -3.17
CA ILE A 56 10.34 -16.74 -2.94
C ILE A 56 9.17 -16.62 -3.90
N ARG A 57 9.09 -17.54 -4.86
CA ARG A 57 8.06 -17.56 -5.90
C ARG A 57 7.29 -18.87 -5.82
N VAL A 58 5.98 -18.76 -5.69
CA VAL A 58 5.06 -19.89 -5.70
C VAL A 58 4.13 -19.71 -6.88
N PHE A 59 4.17 -20.64 -7.81
CA PHE A 59 3.35 -20.62 -9.01
C PHE A 59 2.23 -21.65 -8.90
N HIS A 60 0.98 -21.19 -9.01
CA HIS A 60 -0.17 -22.05 -9.27
C HIS A 60 -0.29 -22.34 -10.77
N ASN A 61 -1.27 -23.14 -11.19
CA ASN A 61 -1.56 -23.31 -12.61
C ASN A 61 -1.76 -21.94 -13.27
N MET A 62 -1.14 -21.74 -14.43
CA MET A 62 -1.32 -20.56 -15.26
C MET A 62 -1.50 -21.01 -16.71
N GLU A 63 -2.46 -20.40 -17.41
CA GLU A 63 -2.71 -20.67 -18.83
C GLU A 63 -1.50 -20.30 -19.70
N ASP A 64 -0.95 -19.11 -19.45
CA ASP A 64 0.22 -18.60 -20.16
C ASP A 64 1.32 -18.07 -19.22
N PRO A 65 2.14 -18.97 -18.64
CA PRO A 65 3.25 -18.59 -17.78
C PRO A 65 4.40 -18.00 -18.60
N GLN A 66 4.51 -16.68 -18.56
CA GLN A 66 5.57 -15.90 -19.22
C GLN A 66 6.87 -15.90 -18.40
N VAL A 67 7.41 -17.10 -18.15
CA VAL A 67 8.69 -17.33 -17.47
C VAL A 67 9.77 -17.72 -18.47
N THR A 68 11.02 -17.32 -18.24
CA THR A 68 12.14 -17.58 -19.18
C THR A 68 12.50 -19.07 -19.26
N ASP A 69 12.52 -19.77 -18.13
CA ASP A 69 12.93 -21.17 -18.05
C ASP A 69 11.85 -22.12 -18.64
N PRO A 70 12.18 -22.93 -19.67
CA PRO A 70 11.20 -23.83 -20.31
C PRO A 70 10.68 -24.95 -19.39
N ALA A 71 11.52 -25.47 -18.49
CA ALA A 71 11.13 -26.56 -17.60
C ALA A 71 10.17 -26.06 -16.52
N LEU A 72 10.41 -24.86 -15.97
CA LEU A 72 9.48 -24.17 -15.10
C LEU A 72 8.16 -23.86 -15.80
N ARG A 73 8.22 -23.34 -17.04
CA ARG A 73 7.02 -23.06 -17.85
C ARG A 73 6.15 -24.31 -18.04
N ALA A 74 6.78 -25.42 -18.43
CA ALA A 74 6.10 -26.71 -18.60
C ALA A 74 5.56 -27.23 -17.26
N GLY A 75 6.33 -27.08 -16.17
CA GLY A 75 5.91 -27.44 -14.83
C GLY A 75 4.64 -26.71 -14.38
N ILE A 76 4.59 -25.39 -14.57
CA ILE A 76 3.43 -24.56 -14.21
C ILE A 76 2.17 -25.01 -14.98
N LYS A 77 2.28 -25.21 -16.31
CA LYS A 77 1.16 -25.68 -17.14
C LYS A 77 0.67 -27.07 -16.76
N ALA A 78 1.56 -27.92 -16.25
CA ALA A 78 1.23 -29.29 -15.87
C ALA A 78 0.48 -29.41 -14.53
N ILE A 79 0.35 -28.33 -13.74
CA ILE A 79 -0.44 -28.35 -12.50
C ILE A 79 -1.92 -28.52 -12.87
N PRO A 80 -2.64 -29.56 -12.41
CA PRO A 80 -4.05 -29.72 -12.74
C PRO A 80 -4.92 -28.59 -12.18
N ILE A 81 -5.79 -28.00 -13.01
CA ILE A 81 -6.76 -26.96 -12.57
C ILE A 81 -7.77 -27.49 -11.54
N THR A 82 -8.02 -28.80 -11.55
CA THR A 82 -8.89 -29.50 -10.59
C THR A 82 -8.21 -29.73 -9.24
N MET A 83 -6.98 -29.25 -9.06
CA MET A 83 -6.19 -29.39 -7.83
C MET A 83 -5.93 -28.01 -7.19
N PRO A 84 -6.91 -27.41 -6.51
CA PRO A 84 -6.72 -26.17 -5.75
C PRO A 84 -5.54 -26.27 -4.78
N GLY A 85 -4.80 -25.16 -4.66
CA GLY A 85 -3.57 -25.11 -3.86
C GLY A 85 -2.37 -25.82 -4.51
N GLY A 86 -2.57 -26.61 -5.56
CA GLY A 86 -1.49 -27.20 -6.36
C GLY A 86 -0.54 -26.11 -6.84
N SER A 87 0.75 -26.26 -6.54
CA SER A 87 1.74 -25.22 -6.74
C SER A 87 3.12 -25.79 -7.04
N ILE A 88 4.00 -24.93 -7.55
CA ILE A 88 5.41 -25.20 -7.75
C ILE A 88 6.24 -24.05 -7.17
N ASN A 89 7.34 -24.40 -6.52
CA ASN A 89 8.45 -23.50 -6.24
C ASN A 89 9.68 -23.93 -7.06
N ALA A 90 10.46 -22.98 -7.56
CA ALA A 90 11.64 -23.27 -8.40
C ALA A 90 12.81 -22.32 -8.12
N ASP A 91 12.91 -21.82 -6.89
CA ASP A 91 13.94 -20.83 -6.54
C ASP A 91 15.31 -21.45 -6.26
N ARG A 92 15.35 -22.77 -6.02
CA ARG A 92 16.61 -23.52 -5.89
C ARG A 92 17.11 -23.94 -7.27
N VAL A 93 18.42 -23.93 -7.46
CA VAL A 93 19.07 -24.45 -8.67
C VAL A 93 19.98 -25.64 -8.35
N ASP A 94 20.18 -26.54 -9.32
CA ASP A 94 21.16 -27.62 -9.23
C ASP A 94 22.59 -27.12 -9.54
N SER A 95 23.56 -28.04 -9.52
CA SER A 95 24.97 -27.74 -9.83
C SER A 95 25.20 -27.23 -11.25
N ASN A 96 24.23 -27.42 -12.16
CA ASN A 96 24.26 -26.95 -13.54
C ASN A 96 23.42 -25.68 -13.74
N ASN A 97 23.06 -24.99 -12.65
CA ASN A 97 22.24 -23.78 -12.66
C ASN A 97 20.83 -23.99 -13.24
N ARG A 98 20.29 -25.21 -13.20
CA ARG A 98 18.92 -25.52 -13.64
C ARG A 98 17.95 -25.44 -12.46
N PRO A 99 16.73 -24.89 -12.63
CA PRO A 99 15.75 -24.83 -11.56
C PRO A 99 15.35 -26.21 -11.03
N GLN A 100 15.37 -26.39 -9.71
CA GLN A 100 14.83 -27.55 -9.02
C GLN A 100 13.34 -27.33 -8.78
N ILE A 101 12.52 -28.05 -9.53
CA ILE A 101 11.05 -27.97 -9.45
C ILE A 101 10.56 -28.70 -8.20
N LEU A 102 10.16 -27.93 -7.19
CA LEU A 102 9.51 -28.43 -5.98
C LEU A 102 7.99 -28.35 -6.16
N ARG A 103 7.34 -29.50 -6.33
CA ARG A 103 5.88 -29.59 -6.41
C ARG A 103 5.31 -29.58 -4.99
N SER A 104 4.33 -28.72 -4.76
CA SER A 104 3.72 -28.49 -3.44
C SER A 104 2.20 -28.36 -3.53
N ARG A 105 1.58 -28.34 -2.35
CA ARG A 105 0.18 -27.98 -2.19
C ARG A 105 0.06 -26.96 -1.06
N VAL A 106 -0.49 -25.79 -1.38
CA VAL A 106 -0.80 -24.75 -0.39
C VAL A 106 -1.95 -25.25 0.47
N LEU A 107 -1.80 -25.13 1.78
CA LEU A 107 -2.79 -25.58 2.75
C LEU A 107 -3.91 -24.55 2.88
N VAL A 108 -5.11 -25.05 3.17
CA VAL A 108 -6.23 -24.20 3.59
C VAL A 108 -5.98 -23.80 5.05
N PRO A 109 -6.05 -22.51 5.43
CA PRO A 109 -5.73 -22.04 6.77
C PRO A 109 -6.91 -22.27 7.74
N ILE A 110 -7.18 -23.54 8.05
CA ILE A 110 -8.15 -23.98 9.04
C ILE A 110 -7.49 -24.85 10.12
N SER A 111 -8.07 -24.90 11.30
CA SER A 111 -7.51 -25.64 12.44
C SER A 111 -7.67 -27.16 12.28
N GLU A 112 -8.72 -27.60 11.59
CA GLU A 112 -9.01 -29.01 11.39
C GLU A 112 -8.43 -29.58 10.10
N ARG A 113 -8.19 -30.90 10.11
CA ARG A 113 -7.79 -31.64 8.92
C ARG A 113 -8.98 -31.81 7.97
N ILE A 114 -8.81 -31.41 6.71
CA ILE A 114 -9.78 -31.71 5.64
C ILE A 114 -9.76 -33.22 5.35
N GLN A 115 -10.92 -33.87 5.48
CA GLN A 115 -11.10 -35.26 5.11
C GLN A 115 -11.36 -35.39 3.60
N PRO A 116 -10.93 -36.48 2.95
CA PRO A 116 -11.29 -36.74 1.56
C PRO A 116 -12.81 -36.86 1.38
N ASP A 117 -13.31 -36.35 0.27
CA ASP A 117 -14.71 -36.53 -0.16
C ASP A 117 -14.94 -37.88 -0.84
N GLY A 118 -13.86 -38.57 -1.22
CA GLY A 118 -13.88 -39.90 -1.83
C GLY A 118 -12.50 -40.34 -2.30
N GLU A 119 -12.48 -41.28 -3.24
CA GLU A 119 -11.26 -41.76 -3.90
C GLU A 119 -11.43 -41.73 -5.43
N ALA A 120 -10.37 -41.36 -6.15
CA ALA A 120 -10.29 -41.41 -7.60
C ALA A 120 -8.92 -41.98 -8.01
N ASN A 121 -8.90 -43.04 -8.83
CA ASN A 121 -7.68 -43.73 -9.26
C ASN A 121 -6.75 -44.17 -8.10
N GLY A 122 -7.34 -44.61 -6.99
CA GLY A 122 -6.60 -45.02 -5.78
C GLY A 122 -6.00 -43.86 -4.98
N MET A 123 -6.38 -42.61 -5.28
CA MET A 123 -5.94 -41.41 -4.58
C MET A 123 -7.12 -40.70 -3.91
N PRO A 124 -6.95 -40.11 -2.72
CA PRO A 124 -7.98 -39.29 -2.07
C PRO A 124 -8.45 -38.14 -2.98
N SER A 125 -9.76 -37.99 -3.16
CA SER A 125 -10.38 -36.91 -3.91
C SER A 125 -10.97 -35.86 -2.97
N PHE A 126 -10.85 -34.59 -3.36
CA PHE A 126 -11.30 -33.44 -2.58
C PHE A 126 -12.13 -32.54 -3.49
N LYS A 127 -13.32 -32.16 -3.04
CA LYS A 127 -14.18 -31.20 -3.72
C LYS A 127 -13.73 -29.79 -3.36
N ILE A 128 -14.00 -28.86 -4.28
CA ILE A 128 -13.80 -27.43 -4.03
C ILE A 128 -14.92 -26.98 -3.09
N CYS A 129 -14.56 -26.46 -1.92
CA CYS A 129 -15.48 -25.96 -0.92
C CYS A 129 -15.03 -24.56 -0.46
N ASP A 130 -16.01 -23.74 -0.08
CA ASP A 130 -15.75 -22.46 0.57
C ASP A 130 -15.49 -22.67 2.08
N TYR A 131 -14.29 -22.30 2.53
CA TYR A 131 -13.87 -22.41 3.92
C TYR A 131 -13.88 -21.07 4.67
N SER A 132 -14.45 -20.00 4.08
CA SER A 132 -14.35 -18.63 4.59
C SER A 132 -14.73 -18.49 6.07
N ALA A 133 -15.85 -19.07 6.50
CA ALA A 133 -16.30 -19.00 7.89
C ALA A 133 -15.27 -19.61 8.87
N ARG A 134 -14.69 -20.76 8.54
CA ARG A 134 -13.69 -21.44 9.38
C ARG A 134 -12.35 -20.71 9.40
N ILE A 135 -11.97 -20.12 8.27
CA ILE A 135 -10.78 -19.26 8.19
C ILE A 135 -10.97 -18.02 9.09
N GLU A 136 -12.17 -17.44 9.09
CA GLU A 136 -12.50 -16.32 9.96
C GLU A 136 -12.41 -16.69 11.45
N GLU A 137 -12.90 -17.88 11.83
CA GLU A 137 -12.78 -18.42 13.19
C GLU A 137 -11.31 -18.53 13.63
N VAL A 138 -10.43 -19.07 12.79
CA VAL A 138 -8.98 -19.13 13.05
C VAL A 138 -8.42 -17.73 13.26
N GLY A 139 -8.82 -16.77 12.43
CA GLY A 139 -8.43 -15.37 12.57
C GLY A 139 -8.88 -14.74 13.89
N VAL A 140 -10.11 -14.99 14.32
CA VAL A 140 -10.65 -14.51 15.62
C VAL A 140 -9.87 -15.13 16.77
N GLN A 141 -9.62 -16.43 16.74
CA GLN A 141 -8.85 -17.15 17.77
C GLN A 141 -7.43 -16.60 17.87
N ALA A 142 -6.75 -16.42 16.74
CA ALA A 142 -5.39 -15.86 16.69
C ALA A 142 -5.35 -14.43 17.25
N ARG A 143 -6.32 -13.57 16.88
CA ARG A 143 -6.43 -12.20 17.43
C ARG A 143 -6.69 -12.17 18.93
N THR A 144 -7.52 -13.10 19.43
CA THR A 144 -7.87 -13.17 20.86
C THR A 144 -6.69 -13.66 21.70
N ALA A 145 -5.90 -14.60 21.17
CA ALA A 145 -4.72 -15.15 21.84
C ALA A 145 -3.45 -14.30 21.69
N ALA A 146 -3.46 -13.28 20.82
CA ALA A 146 -2.28 -12.48 20.54
C ALA A 146 -1.87 -11.62 21.75
N ALA A 147 -0.60 -11.69 22.14
CA ALA A 147 -0.03 -10.87 23.22
C ALA A 147 0.09 -9.38 22.85
N SER A 148 0.11 -9.06 21.55
CA SER A 148 0.22 -7.70 21.03
C SER A 148 -0.55 -7.56 19.72
N GLN A 149 -1.06 -6.37 19.45
CA GLN A 149 -1.73 -6.04 18.20
C GLN A 149 -0.78 -5.28 17.26
N ALA A 150 -0.92 -5.51 15.95
CA ALA A 150 -0.20 -4.73 14.96
C ALA A 150 -0.63 -3.25 15.04
N PRO A 151 0.29 -2.29 14.92
CA PRO A 151 -0.07 -0.87 14.88
C PRO A 151 -1.08 -0.59 13.78
N ALA A 152 -2.13 0.17 14.11
CA ALA A 152 -3.09 0.62 13.12
C ALA A 152 -2.42 1.63 12.18
N ILE A 153 -2.64 1.49 10.88
CA ILE A 153 -2.26 2.52 9.92
C ILE A 153 -3.31 3.64 10.04
N HIS A 154 -2.92 4.74 10.68
CA HIS A 154 -3.78 5.91 10.78
C HIS A 154 -3.75 6.67 9.46
N GLN A 155 -4.90 6.75 8.81
CA GLN A 155 -5.08 7.64 7.66
C GLN A 155 -5.48 9.02 8.15
N VAL A 156 -5.01 10.06 7.46
CA VAL A 156 -5.49 11.42 7.69
C VAL A 156 -7.01 11.44 7.44
N PRO A 157 -7.83 11.89 8.40
CA PRO A 157 -9.28 11.96 8.24
C PRO A 157 -9.65 12.76 6.99
N ASN A 158 -10.72 12.36 6.31
CA ASN A 158 -11.27 13.10 5.16
C ASN A 158 -11.69 14.53 5.53
N ILE A 159 -12.01 14.76 6.79
CA ILE A 159 -12.33 16.07 7.35
C ILE A 159 -11.37 16.33 8.49
N PHE A 160 -10.55 17.37 8.36
CA PHE A 160 -9.62 17.80 9.39
C PHE A 160 -10.07 19.13 9.98
N ALA A 161 -10.27 19.16 11.29
CA ALA A 161 -10.76 20.36 11.97
C ALA A 161 -9.67 21.43 12.04
N TYR A 162 -10.01 22.65 11.64
CA TYR A 162 -9.12 23.81 11.73
C TYR A 162 -8.60 24.05 13.16
N SER A 163 -9.43 23.82 14.19
CA SER A 163 -9.02 23.96 15.59
C SER A 163 -7.86 23.03 15.95
N THR A 164 -7.92 21.77 15.51
CA THR A 164 -6.86 20.79 15.73
C THR A 164 -5.56 21.21 15.03
N LEU A 165 -5.66 21.78 13.83
CA LEU A 165 -4.50 22.32 13.12
C LEU A 165 -3.83 23.42 13.95
N ILE A 166 -4.59 24.43 14.37
CA ILE A 166 -4.03 25.59 15.07
C ILE A 166 -3.52 25.23 16.46
N GLU A 167 -4.15 24.29 17.15
CA GLU A 167 -3.65 23.79 18.44
C GLU A 167 -2.22 23.29 18.38
N ALA A 168 -1.82 22.65 17.28
CA ALA A 168 -0.43 22.21 17.10
C ALA A 168 0.58 23.38 17.05
N TYR A 169 0.13 24.59 16.69
CA TYR A 169 0.98 25.77 16.58
C TYR A 169 0.80 26.78 17.73
N LYS A 170 -0.24 26.65 18.56
CA LYS A 170 -0.53 27.58 19.68
C LYS A 170 0.60 27.72 20.70
N HIS A 171 1.45 26.69 20.83
CA HIS A 171 2.56 26.69 21.79
C HIS A 171 3.83 27.40 21.28
N ILE A 172 3.86 27.82 20.02
CA ILE A 172 5.00 28.50 19.44
C ILE A 172 4.97 29.98 19.84
N ASP A 173 6.02 30.43 20.52
CA ASP A 173 6.22 31.84 20.84
C ASP A 173 6.79 32.58 19.61
N TYR A 174 5.89 33.10 18.76
CA TYR A 174 6.25 33.77 17.50
C TYR A 174 7.05 35.07 17.68
N SER A 175 7.14 35.61 18.89
CA SER A 175 8.05 36.72 19.20
C SER A 175 9.53 36.30 19.12
N LYS A 176 9.81 35.00 19.34
CA LYS A 176 11.15 34.41 19.29
C LYS A 176 11.47 33.77 17.94
N VAL A 177 10.48 33.65 17.06
CA VAL A 177 10.65 33.13 15.71
C VAL A 177 11.08 34.26 14.79
N ARG A 178 12.25 34.13 14.15
CA ARG A 178 12.71 35.10 13.15
C ARG A 178 11.63 35.27 12.09
N ARG A 179 11.38 36.50 11.63
CA ARG A 179 10.34 36.79 10.61
C ARG A 179 10.44 35.88 9.37
N GLY A 180 11.65 35.53 8.95
CA GLY A 180 11.90 34.62 7.83
C GLY A 180 11.68 33.12 8.11
N ALA A 181 11.36 32.74 9.35
CA ALA A 181 11.03 31.38 9.75
C ALA A 181 9.54 31.27 10.18
N ARG A 182 8.74 32.30 9.88
CA ARG A 182 7.31 32.32 10.14
C ARG A 182 6.58 31.47 9.11
N VAL A 183 5.50 30.84 9.56
CA VAL A 183 4.78 29.83 8.80
C VAL A 183 3.28 30.09 8.80
N LEU A 184 2.60 29.64 7.76
CA LEU A 184 1.15 29.69 7.65
C LEU A 184 0.61 28.25 7.71
N PRO A 185 0.01 27.82 8.83
CA PRO A 185 -0.64 26.52 8.91
C PRO A 185 -1.73 26.38 7.83
N MET A 186 -1.72 25.30 7.05
CA MET A 186 -2.68 25.12 5.96
C MET A 186 -3.40 23.78 5.95
N GLY A 187 -2.85 22.76 6.61
CA GLY A 187 -3.49 21.45 6.65
C GLY A 187 -2.61 20.37 7.26
N VAL A 188 -2.75 19.15 6.76
CA VAL A 188 -1.98 17.98 7.17
C VAL A 188 -1.49 17.27 5.92
N ASP A 189 -0.24 16.84 5.94
CA ASP A 189 0.32 15.99 4.90
C ASP A 189 -0.30 14.58 4.99
N ARG A 190 -0.90 14.12 3.88
CA ARG A 190 -1.57 12.82 3.82
C ARG A 190 -0.61 11.63 3.89
N ALA A 191 0.65 11.81 3.50
CA ALA A 191 1.66 10.76 3.53
C ALA A 191 2.22 10.57 4.94
N THR A 192 2.52 11.67 5.63
CA THR A 192 3.21 11.65 6.93
C THR A 192 2.29 11.87 8.12
N SER A 193 1.03 12.27 7.89
CA SER A 193 0.09 12.75 8.92
C SER A 193 0.63 13.91 9.77
N GLN A 194 1.63 14.65 9.26
CA GLN A 194 2.21 15.79 9.94
C GLN A 194 1.51 17.09 9.57
N PRO A 195 1.45 18.09 10.47
CA PRO A 195 0.94 19.41 10.13
C PRO A 195 1.69 20.01 8.94
N LEU A 196 0.93 20.47 7.94
CA LEU A 196 1.45 21.17 6.77
C LEU A 196 1.33 22.68 7.02
N ALA A 197 2.46 23.38 6.92
CA ALA A 197 2.50 24.84 6.92
C ALA A 197 3.39 25.38 5.80
N LEU A 198 3.03 26.53 5.27
CA LEU A 198 3.78 27.22 4.24
C LEU A 198 4.78 28.18 4.91
N GLU A 199 6.06 28.10 4.56
CA GLU A 199 7.06 29.07 5.03
C GLU A 199 6.88 30.41 4.31
N LEU A 200 6.51 31.46 5.04
CA LEU A 200 6.20 32.77 4.46
C LEU A 200 7.42 33.46 3.83
N ALA A 201 8.64 33.08 4.24
CA ALA A 201 9.86 33.60 3.61
C ALA A 201 10.09 33.06 2.20
N GLN A 202 9.56 31.87 1.91
CA GLN A 202 9.68 31.21 0.61
C GLN A 202 8.40 31.37 -0.22
N ALA A 203 7.25 31.50 0.43
CA ALA A 203 5.94 31.63 -0.20
C ALA A 203 5.45 33.09 -0.14
N SER A 204 5.74 33.88 -1.19
CA SER A 204 5.28 35.27 -1.28
C SER A 204 3.81 35.41 -1.71
N HIS A 205 3.32 34.46 -2.53
CA HIS A 205 1.96 34.47 -3.08
C HIS A 205 1.38 33.05 -3.09
N MET A 206 0.07 32.94 -2.96
CA MET A 206 -0.66 31.66 -3.03
C MET A 206 -1.70 31.73 -4.15
N PHE A 207 -1.67 30.75 -5.06
CA PHE A 207 -2.69 30.54 -6.09
C PHE A 207 -3.51 29.31 -5.72
N VAL A 208 -4.84 29.43 -5.80
CA VAL A 208 -5.76 28.33 -5.50
C VAL A 208 -6.70 28.17 -6.69
N ALA A 209 -6.72 26.98 -7.28
CA ALA A 209 -7.63 26.62 -8.36
C ALA A 209 -8.37 25.33 -8.02
N GLY A 210 -9.59 25.20 -8.52
CA GLY A 210 -10.41 24.03 -8.35
C GLY A 210 -11.74 24.17 -9.07
N THR A 211 -12.40 23.05 -9.31
CA THR A 211 -13.76 23.00 -9.84
C THR A 211 -14.78 23.37 -8.77
N GLY A 212 -16.05 23.52 -9.14
CA GLY A 212 -17.13 23.80 -8.18
C GLY A 212 -17.16 22.77 -7.05
N HIS A 213 -17.27 23.24 -5.81
CA HIS A 213 -17.25 22.42 -4.57
C HIS A 213 -15.91 21.76 -4.22
N ALA A 214 -14.82 22.06 -4.92
CA ALA A 214 -13.48 21.53 -4.60
C ALA A 214 -12.81 22.17 -3.37
N GLY A 215 -13.47 23.16 -2.73
CA GLY A 215 -12.96 23.79 -1.50
C GLY A 215 -12.11 25.04 -1.71
N VAL A 216 -12.07 25.65 -2.91
CA VAL A 216 -11.29 26.87 -3.20
C VAL A 216 -11.54 27.99 -2.19
N THR A 217 -12.81 28.32 -1.93
CA THR A 217 -13.19 29.34 -0.94
C THR A 217 -12.82 28.91 0.48
N THR A 218 -12.89 27.61 0.79
CA THR A 218 -12.47 27.08 2.10
C THR A 218 -10.96 27.24 2.31
N THR A 219 -10.14 27.04 1.26
CA THR A 219 -8.70 27.28 1.32
C THR A 219 -8.38 28.75 1.61
N LEU A 220 -9.07 29.68 0.95
CA LEU A 220 -8.87 31.11 1.20
C LEU A 220 -9.26 31.49 2.64
N ARG A 221 -10.41 31.00 3.13
CA ARG A 221 -10.84 31.21 4.53
C ARG A 221 -9.85 30.61 5.52
N THR A 222 -9.26 29.45 5.21
CA THR A 222 -8.24 28.80 6.04
C THR A 222 -6.97 29.64 6.13
N ALA A 223 -6.51 30.20 5.01
CA ALA A 223 -5.36 31.11 5.00
C ALA A 223 -5.62 32.37 5.84
N ILE A 224 -6.78 33.01 5.66
CA ILE A 224 -7.17 34.19 6.44
C ILE A 224 -7.21 33.88 7.94
N ASN A 225 -7.88 32.79 8.32
CA ASN A 225 -7.96 32.38 9.72
C ASN A 225 -6.57 32.07 10.29
N SER A 226 -5.69 31.46 9.50
CA SER A 226 -4.33 31.15 9.94
C SER A 226 -3.50 32.42 10.10
N VAL A 227 -3.71 33.44 9.26
CA VAL A 227 -3.09 34.75 9.49
C VAL A 227 -3.56 35.35 10.81
N THR A 228 -4.88 35.38 11.06
CA THR A 228 -5.44 36.01 12.26
C THR A 228 -5.17 35.23 13.55
N ALA A 229 -4.98 33.91 13.47
CA ALA A 229 -4.64 33.08 14.62
C ALA A 229 -3.15 33.20 15.01
N MET A 230 -2.27 33.45 14.04
CA MET A 230 -0.82 33.35 14.23
C MET A 230 -0.12 34.71 14.30
N TYR A 231 -0.76 35.77 13.81
CA TYR A 231 -0.18 37.11 13.72
C TYR A 231 -1.06 38.17 14.35
N THR A 232 -0.43 39.12 15.02
CA THR A 232 -1.14 40.28 15.58
C THR A 232 -1.50 41.29 14.47
N PRO A 233 -2.47 42.18 14.70
CA PRO A 233 -2.82 43.25 13.75
C PRO A 233 -1.62 44.14 13.33
N ASP A 234 -0.62 44.30 14.20
CA ASP A 234 0.59 45.08 13.89
C ASP A 234 1.59 44.32 12.99
N GLU A 235 1.40 43.00 12.85
CA GLU A 235 2.27 42.12 12.07
C GLU A 235 1.70 41.77 10.70
N ALA A 236 0.37 41.75 10.56
CA ALA A 236 -0.30 41.39 9.31
C ALA A 236 -1.63 42.15 9.13
N THR A 237 -1.81 42.70 7.94
CA THR A 237 -3.08 43.31 7.49
C THR A 237 -3.72 42.42 6.44
N VAL A 238 -5.00 42.09 6.62
CA VAL A 238 -5.78 41.34 5.64
C VAL A 238 -6.67 42.31 4.87
N VAL A 239 -6.53 42.36 3.54
CA VAL A 239 -7.41 43.09 2.63
C VAL A 239 -8.13 42.07 1.77
N ILE A 240 -9.46 42.12 1.75
CA ILE A 240 -10.31 41.19 0.99
C ILE A 240 -10.98 41.96 -0.13
N ILE A 241 -10.85 41.44 -1.34
CA ILE A 241 -11.59 41.86 -2.52
C ILE A 241 -12.40 40.64 -2.94
N ASP A 242 -13.72 40.74 -2.81
CA ASP A 242 -14.65 39.66 -3.16
C ASP A 242 -15.67 40.22 -4.13
N GLU A 243 -15.80 39.59 -5.30
CA GLU A 243 -16.85 39.92 -6.26
C GLU A 243 -18.13 39.15 -5.92
N LYS A 244 -19.28 39.81 -6.07
CA LYS A 244 -20.58 39.19 -5.79
C LYS A 244 -20.99 38.18 -6.85
#